data_AF-A0A7S3K5K5-F1
#
_entry.id   AF-A0A7S3K5K5-F1
#
_cell.length_a   1.000
_cell.length_b   1.000
_cell.length_c   1.000
_cell.angle_alpha   90.00
_cell.angle_beta   90.00
_cell.angle_gamma   90.00
#
_symmetry.space_group_name_H-M   'P 1'
#
loop_
_entity.id
_entity.type
_entity.pdbx_description
1 polymer ?
#
loop_
_entity_poly.entity_id
_entity_poly.type
_entity_poly.pdbx_seq_one_letter_code
_entity_poly.pdbx_strand_id
1 'polypeptide(L)'
;LKSNNLSEIKKDNEDLKKVAESIETENKKIKDQLQVALKDKKSISDRLQALRLEYDNSLNSSVKEKNDKNQEVIDAQSKQIQDLTEELTNAQAQVTETYGELEGIFNVNQELEQKNKLLESRIK
;
A
#
# COMPACT_ATOMS: atom_id res chain seq x y z
N LEU A 1 -33.52 33.18 -10.40
CA LEU A 1 -32.05 33.29 -10.29
C LEU A 1 -31.56 34.38 -11.24
N LYS A 2 -30.76 35.36 -10.77
CA LYS A 2 -30.15 36.39 -11.65
C LYS A 2 -29.09 35.74 -12.54
N SER A 3 -28.94 36.21 -13.78
CA SER A 3 -28.00 35.66 -14.79
C SER A 3 -26.56 35.46 -14.28
N ASN A 4 -26.08 36.32 -13.36
CA ASN A 4 -24.73 36.22 -12.79
C ASN A 4 -24.56 34.99 -11.88
N ASN A 5 -25.59 34.60 -11.12
CA ASN A 5 -25.53 33.40 -10.28
C ASN A 5 -25.42 32.12 -11.12
N LEU A 6 -25.99 32.10 -12.33
CA LEU A 6 -25.96 30.92 -13.18
C LEU A 6 -24.58 30.70 -13.82
N SER A 7 -23.84 31.77 -14.17
CA SER A 7 -22.48 31.61 -14.72
C SER A 7 -21.47 31.21 -13.65
N GLU A 8 -21.59 31.75 -12.43
CA GLU A 8 -20.76 31.30 -11.29
C GLU A 8 -20.99 29.82 -10.98
N ILE A 9 -22.24 29.38 -10.91
CA ILE A 9 -22.54 27.97 -10.63
C ILE A 9 -22.02 27.03 -11.75
N LYS A 10 -22.08 27.45 -13.02
CA LYS A 10 -21.51 26.67 -14.13
C LYS A 10 -19.99 26.54 -14.01
N LYS A 11 -19.31 27.62 -13.64
CA LYS A 11 -17.87 27.62 -13.40
C LYS A 11 -17.49 26.71 -12.24
N ASP A 12 -18.19 26.82 -11.11
CA ASP A 12 -17.95 25.96 -9.94
C ASP A 12 -18.13 24.47 -10.28
N ASN A 13 -19.11 24.15 -11.13
CA ASN A 13 -19.34 22.77 -11.60
C ASN A 13 -18.19 22.26 -12.49
N GLU A 14 -17.70 23.09 -13.42
CA GLU A 14 -16.52 22.74 -14.23
C GLU A 14 -15.26 22.57 -13.40
N ASP A 15 -15.05 23.42 -12.39
CA ASP A 15 -13.90 23.31 -11.49
C ASP A 15 -14.01 22.04 -10.62
N LEU A 16 -15.20 21.69 -10.14
CA LEU A 16 -15.43 20.43 -9.41
C LEU A 16 -15.18 19.18 -10.26
N LYS A 17 -15.55 19.21 -11.55
CA LYS A 17 -15.27 18.10 -12.47
C LYS A 17 -13.77 17.87 -12.64
N LYS A 18 -12.99 18.94 -12.82
CA LYS A 18 -11.52 18.85 -12.92
C LYS A 18 -10.90 18.28 -11.64
N VAL A 19 -11.41 18.70 -10.48
CA VAL A 19 -10.96 18.15 -9.18
C VAL A 19 -11.29 16.66 -9.07
N ALA A 20 -12.49 16.24 -9.47
CA ALA A 20 -12.89 14.83 -9.46
C ALA A 20 -12.00 13.97 -10.39
N GLU A 21 -11.73 14.43 -11.61
CA GLU A 21 -10.83 13.74 -12.55
C GLU A 21 -9.40 13.61 -12.00
N SER A 22 -8.90 14.66 -11.34
CA SER A 22 -7.59 14.62 -10.68
C SER A 22 -7.55 13.58 -9.56
N ILE A 23 -8.63 13.46 -8.77
CA ILE A 23 -8.67 12.50 -7.67
C ILE A 23 -8.83 11.07 -8.17
N GLU A 24 -9.62 10.83 -9.22
CA GLU A 24 -9.69 9.50 -9.84
C GLU A 24 -8.32 9.04 -10.34
N THR A 25 -7.55 9.96 -10.93
CA THR A 25 -6.18 9.70 -11.39
C THR A 25 -5.26 9.35 -10.22
N GLU A 26 -5.28 10.13 -9.14
CA GLU A 26 -4.46 9.85 -7.96
C GLU A 26 -4.89 8.56 -7.25
N ASN A 27 -6.19 8.29 -7.14
CA ASN A 27 -6.73 7.06 -6.57
C ASN A 27 -6.24 5.83 -7.34
N LYS A 28 -6.25 5.90 -8.69
CA LYS A 28 -5.71 4.83 -9.52
C LYS A 28 -4.23 4.59 -9.24
N LYS A 29 -3.44 5.66 -9.18
CA LYS A 29 -2.00 5.60 -8.89
C LYS A 29 -1.71 4.98 -7.51
N ILE A 30 -2.40 5.40 -6.46
CA ILE A 30 -2.23 4.87 -5.11
C ILE A 30 -2.66 3.40 -5.04
N LYS A 31 -3.74 3.03 -5.73
CA LYS A 31 -4.17 1.63 -5.84
C LYS A 31 -3.11 0.76 -6.52
N ASP A 32 -2.51 1.24 -7.60
CA ASP A 32 -1.43 0.53 -8.29
C ASP A 32 -0.20 0.40 -7.37
N GLN A 33 0.17 1.46 -6.64
CA GLN A 33 1.26 1.43 -5.64
C GLN A 33 0.98 0.41 -4.52
N LEU A 34 -0.24 0.38 -3.99
CA LEU A 34 -0.66 -0.57 -2.96
C LEU A 34 -0.57 -2.01 -3.46
N GLN A 35 -0.98 -2.26 -4.71
CA GLN A 35 -0.90 -3.58 -5.31
C GLN A 35 0.55 -4.06 -5.45
N VAL A 36 1.48 -3.17 -5.81
CA VAL A 36 2.92 -3.48 -5.85
C VAL A 36 3.44 -3.78 -4.45
N ALA A 37 3.18 -2.92 -3.46
CA ALA A 37 3.63 -3.11 -2.08
C ALA A 37 3.13 -4.43 -1.47
N LEU A 38 1.87 -4.81 -1.75
CA LEU A 38 1.31 -6.09 -1.31
C LEU A 38 2.00 -7.29 -1.98
N LYS A 39 2.36 -7.18 -3.26
CA LYS A 39 3.08 -8.23 -3.99
C LYS A 39 4.49 -8.41 -3.43
N ASP A 40 5.20 -7.32 -3.17
CA ASP A 40 6.55 -7.35 -2.62
C ASP A 40 6.56 -7.92 -1.21
N LYS A 41 5.64 -7.47 -0.35
CA LYS A 41 5.44 -8.04 0.98
C LYS A 41 5.20 -9.55 0.95
N LYS A 42 4.33 -10.02 0.04
CA LYS A 42 4.08 -11.46 -0.13
C LYS A 42 5.34 -12.21 -0.56
N SER A 43 6.07 -11.68 -1.54
CA SER A 43 7.33 -12.27 -2.03
C SER A 43 8.38 -12.41 -0.92
N ILE A 44 8.57 -11.36 -0.12
CA ILE A 44 9.51 -11.38 1.03
C ILE A 44 9.06 -12.41 2.06
N SER A 45 7.76 -12.44 2.39
CA SER A 45 7.20 -13.41 3.32
C SER A 45 7.40 -14.86 2.87
N ASP A 46 7.18 -15.15 1.59
CA ASP A 46 7.35 -16.49 1.01
C ASP A 46 8.84 -16.91 1.06
N ARG A 47 9.77 -15.98 0.74
CA ARG A 47 11.22 -16.20 0.85
C ARG A 47 11.67 -16.45 2.30
N LEU A 48 11.16 -15.67 3.24
CA LEU A 48 11.45 -15.82 4.66
C LEU A 48 10.97 -17.19 5.18
N GLN A 49 9.79 -17.64 4.76
CA GLN A 49 9.26 -18.94 5.14
C GLN A 49 10.10 -20.09 4.58
N ALA A 50 10.50 -20.01 3.30
CA ALA A 50 11.38 -21.01 2.69
C ALA A 50 12.73 -21.08 3.43
N LEU A 51 13.34 -19.93 3.72
CA LEU A 51 14.63 -19.88 4.39
C LEU A 51 14.56 -20.40 5.83
N ARG A 52 13.46 -20.16 6.55
CA ARG A 52 13.25 -20.74 7.89
C ARG A 52 13.16 -22.27 7.85
N LEU A 53 12.49 -22.83 6.85
CA LEU A 53 12.43 -24.29 6.67
C LEU A 53 13.82 -24.88 6.36
N GLU A 54 14.61 -24.20 5.52
CA GLU A 54 15.99 -24.60 5.25
C GLU A 54 16.86 -24.52 6.51
N TYR A 55 16.73 -23.45 7.28
CA TYR A 55 17.43 -23.27 8.56
C TYR A 55 17.10 -24.39 9.55
N ASP A 56 15.82 -24.73 9.73
CA ASP A 56 15.39 -25.81 10.63
C ASP A 56 15.95 -27.17 10.17
N ASN A 57 16.02 -27.41 8.87
CA ASN A 57 16.63 -28.62 8.30
C ASN A 57 18.14 -28.67 8.54
N SER A 58 18.86 -27.55 8.34
CA SER A 58 20.29 -27.43 8.62
C SER A 58 20.58 -27.67 10.10
N LEU A 59 19.77 -27.08 11.00
CA LEU A 59 19.91 -27.23 12.44
C LEU A 59 19.74 -28.70 12.86
N ASN A 60 18.69 -29.35 12.38
CA ASN A 60 18.42 -30.76 12.67
C ASN A 60 19.52 -31.70 12.14
N SER A 61 20.09 -31.39 10.99
CA SER A 61 21.19 -32.17 10.40
C SER A 61 22.50 -31.97 11.17
N SER A 62 22.79 -30.73 11.58
CA SER A 62 23.95 -30.39 12.41
C SER A 62 23.94 -31.11 13.76
N VAL A 63 22.79 -31.15 14.44
CA VAL A 63 22.61 -31.88 15.71
C VAL A 63 22.88 -33.38 15.56
N LYS A 64 22.53 -33.97 14.40
CA LYS A 64 22.76 -35.39 14.13
C LYS A 64 24.22 -35.72 13.77
N GLU A 65 24.90 -34.83 13.04
CA GLU A 65 26.19 -35.12 12.43
C GLU A 65 27.40 -34.50 13.15
N LYS A 66 27.20 -33.56 14.10
CA LYS A 66 28.26 -32.83 14.84
C LYS A 66 29.38 -32.30 13.92
N ASN A 67 29.01 -31.57 12.88
CA ASN A 67 29.92 -31.09 11.84
C ASN A 67 30.04 -29.56 11.88
N ASP A 68 31.26 -29.05 12.08
CA ASP A 68 31.55 -27.61 12.17
C ASP A 68 31.18 -26.82 10.90
N LYS A 69 31.19 -27.47 9.72
CA LYS A 69 30.75 -26.84 8.46
C LYS A 69 29.25 -26.52 8.44
N ASN A 70 28.44 -27.23 9.22
CA ASN A 70 27.01 -26.92 9.33
C ASN A 70 26.77 -25.67 10.18
N GLN A 71 27.70 -25.29 11.06
CA GLN A 71 27.57 -24.09 11.88
C GLN A 71 27.70 -22.82 11.05
N GLU A 72 28.67 -22.75 10.12
CA GLU A 72 28.80 -21.60 9.21
C GLU A 72 27.56 -21.40 8.33
N VAL A 73 26.94 -22.50 7.88
CA VAL A 73 25.69 -22.46 7.10
C VAL A 73 24.51 -21.96 7.95
N ILE A 74 24.39 -22.46 9.19
CA ILE A 74 23.36 -22.02 10.15
C ILE A 74 23.51 -20.53 10.45
N ASP A 75 24.72 -20.05 10.69
CA ASP A 75 24.99 -18.64 11.00
C ASP A 75 24.66 -17.74 9.79
N ALA A 76 25.03 -18.17 8.57
CA ALA A 76 24.69 -17.45 7.34
C ALA A 76 23.18 -17.39 7.09
N GLN A 77 22.46 -18.51 7.27
CA GLN A 77 21.01 -18.58 7.13
C GLN A 77 20.30 -17.74 8.21
N SER A 78 20.79 -17.77 9.45
CA SER A 78 20.28 -16.93 10.54
C SER A 78 20.38 -15.44 10.21
N LYS A 79 21.52 -15.00 9.67
CA LYS A 79 21.70 -13.61 9.23
C LYS A 79 20.74 -13.24 8.08
N GLN A 80 20.60 -14.11 7.09
CA GLN A 80 19.65 -13.88 5.99
C GLN A 80 18.18 -13.81 6.47
N ILE A 81 17.80 -14.61 7.49
CA ILE A 81 16.48 -14.54 8.13
C ILE A 81 16.30 -13.17 8.82
N GLN A 82 17.32 -12.67 9.49
CA GLN A 82 17.28 -11.37 10.15
C GLN A 82 17.10 -10.24 9.13
N ASP A 83 17.90 -10.23 8.07
CA ASP A 83 17.82 -9.23 6.99
C ASP A 83 16.43 -9.24 6.32
N LEU A 84 15.90 -10.44 5.99
CA LEU A 84 14.56 -10.57 5.40
C LEU A 84 13.43 -10.19 6.37
N THR A 85 13.63 -10.35 7.68
CA THR A 85 12.65 -9.92 8.69
C THR A 85 12.59 -8.40 8.78
N GLU A 86 13.72 -7.71 8.65
CA GLU A 86 13.77 -6.26 8.54
C GLU A 86 13.12 -5.77 7.25
N GLU A 87 13.44 -6.41 6.11
CA GLU A 87 12.81 -6.11 4.81
C GLU A 87 11.28 -6.27 4.87
N LEU A 88 10.79 -7.34 5.52
CA LEU A 88 9.35 -7.57 5.70
C LEU A 88 8.69 -6.49 6.58
N THR A 89 9.40 -6.03 7.61
CA THR A 89 8.92 -4.96 8.50
C THR A 89 8.78 -3.65 7.73
N ASN A 90 9.76 -3.33 6.88
CA ASN A 90 9.72 -2.14 6.02
C ASN A 90 8.59 -2.23 4.99
N ALA A 91 8.41 -3.39 4.34
CA ALA A 91 7.30 -3.60 3.41
C ALA A 91 5.92 -3.49 4.09
N GLN A 92 5.79 -3.96 5.34
CA GLN A 92 4.58 -3.80 6.15
C GLN A 92 4.29 -2.32 6.44
N ALA A 93 5.33 -1.53 6.75
CA ALA A 93 5.19 -0.09 6.97
C ALA A 93 4.71 0.62 5.71
N GLN A 94 5.32 0.33 4.54
CA GLN A 94 4.90 0.88 3.25
C GLN A 94 3.44 0.56 2.93
N VAL A 95 3.00 -0.69 3.11
CA VAL A 95 1.59 -1.07 2.92
C VAL A 95 0.67 -0.24 3.82
N THR A 96 1.07 -0.03 5.08
CA THR A 96 0.26 0.73 6.06
C THR A 96 0.14 2.20 5.67
N GLU A 97 1.26 2.82 5.25
CA GLU A 97 1.29 4.20 4.76
C GLU A 97 0.40 4.38 3.52
N THR A 98 0.57 3.54 2.49
CA THR A 98 -0.23 3.62 1.25
C THR A 98 -1.72 3.37 1.52
N TYR A 99 -2.08 2.50 2.47
CA TYR A 99 -3.48 2.35 2.90
C TYR A 99 -4.03 3.64 3.53
N GLY A 100 -3.25 4.32 4.36
CA GLY A 100 -3.64 5.60 4.96
C GLY A 100 -3.89 6.69 3.91
N GLU A 101 -3.04 6.77 2.88
CA GLU A 101 -3.23 7.69 1.76
C GLU A 101 -4.53 7.40 0.99
N LEU A 102 -4.84 6.12 0.76
CA LEU A 102 -6.07 5.69 0.10
C LEU A 102 -7.32 6.09 0.90
N GLU A 103 -7.29 5.93 2.23
CA GLU A 103 -8.38 6.36 3.12
C GLU A 103 -8.56 7.89 3.08
N GLY A 104 -7.46 8.65 3.05
CA GLY A 104 -7.49 10.10 2.87
C GLY A 104 -8.19 10.53 1.58
N ILE A 105 -7.86 9.88 0.46
CA ILE A 105 -8.53 10.10 -0.84
C ILE A 105 -10.02 9.78 -0.77
N PHE A 106 -10.39 8.67 -0.13
CA PHE A 106 -11.79 8.27 0.03
C PHE A 106 -12.59 9.34 0.79
N ASN A 107 -12.03 9.89 1.86
CA ASN A 107 -12.68 10.96 2.63
C ASN A 107 -12.89 12.23 1.80
N VAL A 108 -11.87 12.67 1.05
CA VAL A 108 -11.98 13.83 0.15
C VAL A 108 -13.05 13.61 -0.92
N ASN A 109 -13.14 12.39 -1.47
CA ASN A 109 -14.17 12.04 -2.44
C ASN A 109 -15.59 12.14 -1.86
N GLN A 110 -15.81 11.69 -0.62
CA GLN A 110 -17.12 11.83 0.02
C GLN A 110 -17.50 13.29 0.24
N GLU A 111 -16.56 14.14 0.66
CA GLU A 111 -16.80 15.57 0.82
C GLU A 111 -17.17 16.25 -0.49
N LEU A 112 -16.49 15.90 -1.58
CA LEU A 112 -16.78 16.45 -2.91
C LEU A 112 -18.15 15.99 -3.42
N GLU A 113 -18.50 14.72 -3.22
CA GLU A 113 -19.82 14.20 -3.59
C GLU A 113 -20.94 14.94 -2.86
N GLN A 114 -20.76 15.22 -1.56
CA GLN A 114 -21.71 16.02 -0.77
C GLN A 114 -21.82 17.47 -1.29
N LYS A 115 -20.68 18.11 -1.58
CA LYS A 115 -20.66 19.48 -2.15
C LYS A 115 -21.36 19.52 -3.50
N ASN A 116 -21.13 18.53 -4.36
CA ASN A 116 -21.77 18.46 -5.66
C ASN A 116 -23.29 18.29 -5.54
N LYS A 117 -23.77 17.39 -4.65
CA LYS A 117 -25.21 17.23 -4.36
C LYS A 117 -25.86 18.54 -3.88
N LEU A 118 -25.18 19.31 -3.03
CA LEU A 118 -25.66 20.61 -2.55
C LEU A 118 -25.70 21.69 -3.66
N LEU A 119 -24.78 21.64 -4.62
CA LEU A 119 -24.79 22.55 -5.77
C LEU A 119 -25.91 22.19 -6.74
N GLU A 120 -26.07 20.90 -7.07
CA GLU A 120 -27.15 20.41 -7.92
C GLU A 120 -28.54 20.78 -7.37
N SER A 121 -28.72 20.72 -6.04
CA SER A 121 -29.97 21.13 -5.40
C SER A 121 -30.25 22.64 -5.45
N ARG A 122 -29.23 23.47 -5.67
CA ARG A 122 -29.38 24.94 -5.81
C ARG A 122 -29.66 25.38 -7.26
N ILE A 123 -29.40 24.49 -8.22
CA ILE A 123 -29.66 24.71 -9.65
C ILE A 123 -31.10 24.31 -10.02
N LYS A 124 -31.62 23.23 -9.41
CA LYS A 124 -33.01 22.78 -9.56
C LYS A 124 -33.99 23.71 -8.84
#